data_AF-A0A7K4KZB4-F1
#
_entry.id   AF-A0A7K4KZB4-F1
#
_cell.length_a   1.000
_cell.length_b   1.000
_cell.length_c   1.000
_cell.angle_alpha   90.00
_cell.angle_beta   90.00
_cell.angle_gamma   90.00
#
_symmetry.space_group_name_H-M   'P 1'
#
loop_
_entity.id
_entity.type
_entity.pdbx_description
1 polymer ?
#
loop_
_entity_poly.entity_id
_entity_poly.type
_entity_poly.pdbx_seq_one_letter_code
_entity_poly.pdbx_strand_id
1 'polypeptide(L)' 'RFHINLRAGPGGDVVLHVNPRPGDGSLVRNSRLGGQWGSEERAVPHNPLQRGRHFDLSIRCGNHRFKVFAEGQPLF' A
#
# COMPACT_ATOMS: atom_id res chain seq x y z
N ARG A 1 -1.20 -2.05 14.33
CA ARG A 1 -1.50 -1.36 13.05
C ARG A 1 -0.16 -1.06 12.41
N PHE A 2 0.00 -1.31 11.11
CA PHE A 2 1.25 -0.99 10.41
C PHE A 2 0.94 -0.30 9.08
N HIS A 3 1.96 0.26 8.46
CA HIS A 3 1.90 0.77 7.10
C HIS A 3 3.26 0.57 6.43
N ILE A 4 3.25 0.48 5.10
CA ILE A 4 4.45 0.40 4.27
C ILE A 4 4.51 1.68 3.45
N ASN A 5 5.66 2.36 3.48
CA ASN A 5 5.89 3.58 2.71
C ASN A 5 7.09 3.38 1.79
N LEU A 6 6.92 3.62 0.50
CA LEU A 6 8.03 3.92 -0.40
C LEU A 6 8.17 5.45 -0.47
N ARG A 7 9.36 5.95 -0.16
CA ARG A 7 9.65 7.39 -0.05
C ARG A 7 10.59 7.84 -1.16
N ALA A 8 10.37 9.06 -1.65
CA ALA A 8 11.23 9.67 -2.66
C ALA A 8 12.04 10.81 -2.04
N GLY A 9 13.37 10.66 -2.10
CA GLY A 9 14.33 11.70 -1.79
C GLY A 9 14.27 12.25 -0.35
N PRO A 10 15.05 13.31 -0.07
CA PRO A 10 15.14 13.93 1.26
C PRO A 10 13.90 14.75 1.64
N GLY A 11 13.05 15.12 0.65
CA GLY A 11 11.82 15.89 0.88
C GLY A 11 10.73 15.13 1.64
N GLY A 12 10.87 13.81 1.80
CA GLY A 12 9.98 13.01 2.64
C GLY A 12 8.65 12.67 1.98
N ASP A 13 8.52 12.88 0.67
CA ASP A 13 7.36 12.47 -0.11
C ASP A 13 7.19 10.95 -0.03
N VAL A 14 5.94 10.53 0.13
CA VAL A 14 5.54 9.12 0.11
C VAL A 14 4.89 8.85 -1.24
N VAL A 15 5.64 8.23 -2.15
CA VAL A 15 5.14 7.92 -3.50
C VAL A 15 4.21 6.70 -3.50
N LEU A 16 4.32 5.83 -2.50
CA LEU A 16 3.37 4.75 -2.26
C LEU A 16 3.20 4.56 -0.75
N HIS A 17 1.98 4.77 -0.27
CA HIS A 17 1.54 4.40 1.07
C HIS A 17 0.61 3.20 0.96
N VAL A 18 0.89 2.14 1.73
CA VAL A 18 0.01 0.98 1.89
C VAL A 18 -0.34 0.86 3.37
N ASN A 19 -1.62 1.02 3.71
CA ASN A 19 -2.11 0.99 5.08
C ASN A 19 -3.27 0.03 5.26
N PRO A 20 -2.99 -1.22 5.68
CA PRO A 20 -4.02 -2.11 6.19
C PRO A 20 -4.65 -1.50 7.44
N ARG A 21 -5.98 -1.45 7.47
CA ARG A 21 -6.78 -1.00 8.60
C ARG A 21 -7.60 -2.19 9.11
N PRO A 22 -7.08 -2.93 10.11
CA PRO A 22 -7.76 -4.11 10.63
C PRO A 22 -9.12 -3.84 11.29
N GLY A 23 -9.45 -2.58 11.59
CA GLY A 23 -10.73 -2.21 12.21
C GLY A 23 -11.90 -2.30 11.24
N ASP A 24 -11.74 -1.78 10.02
CA ASP A 24 -12.76 -1.81 8.96
C ASP A 24 -12.43 -2.85 7.86
N GLY A 25 -11.35 -3.63 8.04
CA GLY A 25 -10.89 -4.63 7.07
C GLY A 25 -10.32 -4.05 5.78
N SER A 26 -10.20 -2.72 5.66
CA SER A 26 -9.79 -2.08 4.41
C SER A 26 -8.28 -2.09 4.20
N LEU A 27 -7.87 -2.05 2.93
CA LEU A 27 -6.49 -1.82 2.52
C LEU A 27 -6.42 -0.48 1.77
N VAL A 28 -5.99 0.56 2.49
CA VAL A 28 -5.89 1.91 1.93
C VAL A 28 -4.55 2.07 1.22
N ARG A 29 -4.59 2.60 -0.01
CA ARG A 29 -3.41 3.16 -0.68
C ARG A 29 -3.57 4.64 -0.90
N ASN A 30 -2.45 5.34 -0.89
CA ASN A 30 -2.40 6.77 -1.18
C ASN A 30 -0.96 7.18 -1.55
N SER A 31 -0.78 8.44 -1.92
CA SER A 31 0.51 9.13 -1.95
C SER A 31 0.46 10.38 -1.06
N ARG A 32 1.60 10.77 -0.52
CA ARG A 32 1.78 12.03 0.20
C ARG A 32 2.84 12.86 -0.51
N LEU A 33 2.41 13.82 -1.32
CA LEU A 33 3.28 14.64 -2.16
C LEU A 33 3.19 16.09 -1.68
N GLY A 34 4.32 16.77 -1.53
CA GLY A 34 4.34 18.13 -0.98
C GLY A 34 3.75 18.22 0.43
N GLY A 35 3.87 17.14 1.20
CA GLY A 35 3.33 17.05 2.56
C GLY A 35 1.82 16.81 2.68
N GLN A 36 1.08 16.71 1.56
CA GLN A 36 -0.37 16.51 1.55
C GLN A 36 -0.75 15.12 1.03
N TRP A 37 -1.75 14.51 1.64
CA TRP A 37 -2.32 13.23 1.18
C TRP A 37 -3.25 13.46 0.00
N GLY A 38 -3.16 12.59 -1.01
CA GLY A 38 -4.11 12.57 -2.12
C GLY A 38 -5.42 11.85 -1.78
N SER A 39 -6.17 11.50 -2.82
CA SER A 39 -7.37 10.67 -2.70
C SER A 39 -7.01 9.21 -2.36
N GLU A 40 -7.71 8.64 -1.37
CA GLU A 40 -7.49 7.25 -0.99
C GLU A 40 -8.03 6.27 -2.05
N GLU A 41 -7.22 5.27 -2.37
CA GLU A 41 -7.67 4.11 -3.15
C GLU A 41 -7.90 2.91 -2.23
N ARG A 42 -9.07 2.28 -2.33
CA ARG A 42 -9.50 1.20 -1.42
C ARG A 42 -9.91 -0.09 -2.13
N ALA A 43 -10.19 -0.02 -3.42
CA ALA A 43 -10.67 -1.16 -4.21
C ALA A 43 -9.57 -2.23 -4.33
N VAL A 44 -9.80 -3.39 -3.72
CA VAL A 44 -8.99 -4.60 -3.85
C VAL A 44 -9.93 -5.82 -3.87
N PRO A 45 -9.58 -6.91 -4.57
CA PRO A 45 -10.42 -8.11 -4.61
C PRO A 45 -10.59 -8.74 -3.21
N HIS A 46 -9.54 -8.71 -2.39
CA HIS A 46 -9.57 -9.07 -0.98
C HIS A 46 -8.43 -8.36 -0.23
N ASN A 47 -8.53 -8.25 1.10
CA ASN A 47 -7.42 -7.77 1.93
C ASN A 47 -6.68 -8.95 2.60
N PRO A 48 -5.47 -9.32 2.14
CA PRO A 48 -4.70 -10.41 2.71
C PRO A 48 -3.97 -10.03 4.02
N LEU A 49 -3.86 -8.74 4.33
CA LEU A 49 -3.04 -8.22 5.44
C LEU A 49 -3.85 -8.12 6.74
N GLN A 50 -4.24 -9.29 7.26
CA GLN A 50 -5.13 -9.43 8.43
C GLN A 50 -4.35 -9.75 9.72
N ARG A 51 -4.97 -9.45 10.88
CA ARG A 51 -4.39 -9.78 12.19
C ARG A 51 -4.20 -11.30 12.34
N GLY A 52 -3.08 -11.70 12.94
CA GLY A 52 -2.79 -13.11 13.23
C GLY A 52 -2.40 -13.95 12.03
N ARG A 53 -2.26 -13.35 10.83
CA ARG A 53 -1.84 -14.05 9.62
C ARG A 53 -0.45 -13.57 9.19
N HIS A 54 0.40 -14.52 8.84
CA HIS A 54 1.62 -14.24 8.09
C HIS A 54 1.26 -13.74 6.69
N PHE A 55 2.14 -12.94 6.11
CA PHE A 55 1.99 -12.48 4.74
C PHE A 55 3.35 -12.32 4.06
N ASP A 56 3.39 -12.63 2.77
CA ASP A 56 4.48 -12.34 1.85
C ASP A 56 4.02 -11.30 0.82
N LEU A 57 4.66 -10.12 0.84
CA LEU A 57 4.32 -9.01 -0.04
C LEU A 57 5.44 -8.74 -1.05
N SER A 58 5.12 -8.71 -2.34
CA SER A 58 6.05 -8.28 -3.40
C SER A 58 5.58 -6.96 -4.01
N ILE A 59 6.43 -5.94 -4.00
CA ILE A 59 6.16 -4.64 -4.62
C ILE A 59 7.09 -4.47 -5.82
N ARG A 60 6.52 -4.37 -7.02
CA ARG A 60 7.26 -4.19 -8.27
C ARG A 60 7.03 -2.79 -8.83
N CYS A 61 8.10 -2.03 -8.99
CA CYS A 61 8.05 -0.74 -9.68
C CYS A 61 8.01 -0.97 -11.19
N GLY A 62 6.92 -0.58 -11.85
CA GLY A 62 6.82 -0.55 -13.30
C GLY A 62 6.86 0.88 -13.83
N ASN A 63 6.95 1.03 -15.16
CA ASN A 63 7.09 2.34 -15.80
C ASN A 63 5.93 3.33 -15.52
N HIS A 64 4.73 2.83 -15.23
CA HIS A 64 3.54 3.67 -15.05
C HIS A 64 2.81 3.44 -13.72
N ARG A 65 3.09 2.32 -13.04
CA ARG A 65 2.42 1.95 -11.79
C ARG A 65 3.25 0.99 -10.97
N PHE A 66 3.00 0.99 -9.67
CA PHE A 66 3.37 -0.13 -8.82
C PHE A 66 2.44 -1.32 -9.09
N LYS A 67 3.00 -2.52 -9.04
CA LYS A 67 2.24 -3.77 -9.02
C LYS A 67 2.56 -4.47 -7.72
N VAL A 68 1.56 -4.70 -6.89
CA VAL A 68 1.67 -5.31 -5.58
C VAL A 68 1.04 -6.70 -5.61
N PHE A 69 1.75 -7.67 -5.05
CA PHE A 69 1.31 -9.04 -4.91
C PHE A 69 1.33 -9.44 -3.44
N ALA A 70 0.40 -10.28 -3.04
CA ALA A 70 0.37 -10.94 -1.73
C ALA A 70 0.26 -12.45 -1.93
N GLU A 71 1.10 -13.24 -1.26
CA GLU A 71 1.17 -14.69 -1.47
C GLU A 71 1.38 -15.08 -2.95
N GLY A 72 2.15 -14.28 -3.68
CA GLY A 72 2.36 -14.43 -5.12
C GLY A 72 1.17 -14.05 -6.02
N GLN A 73 0.00 -13.71 -5.45
CA GLN A 73 -1.20 -13.34 -6.20
C GLN A 73 -1.31 -11.81 -6.40
N PRO A 74 -1.79 -11.33 -7.56
CA PRO A 74 -1.98 -9.90 -7.80
C PRO A 74 -2.96 -9.27 -6.80
N LEU A 75 -2.58 -8.12 -6.24
CA LEU A 75 -3.39 -7.38 -5.27
C LEU A 75 -3.90 -6.04 -5.84
N PHE A 76 -2.99 -5.19 -6.34
CA PHE A 76 -3.28 -3.96 -7.11
C PHE A 76 -2.09 -3.53 -7.98
#